data_AF-A0A0M2PUG1-F1
#
_entry.id   AF-A0A0M2PUG1-F1
#
_cell.length_a   1.000
_cell.length_b   1.000
_cell.length_c   1.000
_cell.angle_alpha   90.00
_cell.angle_beta   90.00
_cell.angle_gamma   90.00
#
_symmetry.space_group_name_H-M   'P 1'
#
loop_
_entity.id
_entity.type
_entity.pdbx_description
1 polymer ?
#
loop_
_entity_poly.entity_id
_entity_poly.type
_entity_poly.pdbx_seq_one_letter_code
_entity_poly.pdbx_strand_id
1 'polypeptide(L)'
;METIKLQSKVGEDGILQIQVPDNLKNQNLEILIIFQPIPAAAVPVPVLVQGSSELQGWSPGFFETVIGSWEGEPLERPPQLPFEVREDLTFGEEEAL
;
A
#
# COMPACT_ATOMS: atom_id res chain seq x y z
N MET A 1 -33.86 -8.32 -1.21
CA MET A 1 -32.44 -8.40 -0.79
C MET A 1 -32.29 -7.61 0.49
N GLU A 2 -32.11 -8.29 1.62
CA GLU A 2 -31.77 -7.63 2.88
C GLU A 2 -30.27 -7.83 3.15
N THR A 3 -29.58 -6.78 3.58
CA THR A 3 -28.15 -6.84 3.93
C THR A 3 -28.02 -6.81 5.44
N ILE A 4 -27.51 -7.90 6.02
CA ILE A 4 -27.23 -8.00 7.45
C ILE A 4 -25.72 -7.81 7.65
N LYS A 5 -25.32 -6.82 8.44
CA LYS A 5 -23.91 -6.61 8.81
C LYS A 5 -23.60 -7.47 10.04
N LEU A 6 -22.78 -8.51 9.85
CA LEU A 6 -22.28 -9.34 10.93
C LEU A 6 -20.78 -9.06 11.16
N GLN A 7 -20.39 -8.78 12.40
CA GLN A 7 -18.98 -8.74 12.80
C GLN A 7 -18.68 -10.03 13.57
N SER A 8 -17.73 -10.82 13.06
CA SER A 8 -17.27 -12.05 13.70
C SER A 8 -15.75 -12.14 13.58
N LYS A 9 -15.10 -12.67 14.60
CA LYS A 9 -13.64 -12.85 14.64
C LYS A 9 -13.31 -14.29 14.25
N VAL A 10 -12.30 -14.46 13.40
CA VAL A 10 -11.76 -15.78 13.08
C VAL A 10 -11.11 -16.37 14.34
N GLY A 11 -11.47 -17.61 14.67
CA GLY A 11 -10.90 -18.34 15.80
C GLY A 11 -9.41 -18.63 15.61
N GLU A 12 -8.72 -19.04 16.67
CA GLU A 12 -7.30 -19.48 16.60
C GLU A 12 -7.12 -20.72 15.71
N ASP A 13 -8.20 -21.46 15.47
CA ASP A 13 -8.31 -22.60 14.57
C ASP A 13 -8.48 -22.21 13.08
N GLY A 14 -8.60 -20.91 12.77
CA GLY A 14 -8.83 -20.41 11.42
C GLY A 14 -10.29 -20.53 10.95
N ILE A 15 -11.24 -20.86 11.84
CA ILE A 15 -12.65 -21.04 11.49
C ILE A 15 -13.43 -19.74 11.76
N LEU A 16 -14.18 -19.28 10.76
CA LEU A 16 -15.14 -18.19 10.90
C LEU A 16 -16.52 -18.76 11.21
N GLN A 17 -17.02 -18.52 12.44
CA GLN A 17 -18.38 -18.91 12.82
C GLN A 17 -19.37 -17.78 12.53
N ILE A 18 -20.41 -18.11 11.77
CA ILE A 18 -21.51 -17.20 11.39
C ILE A 18 -22.78 -17.74 12.04
N GLN A 19 -23.34 -16.98 12.99
CA GLN A 19 -24.62 -17.32 13.60
C GLN A 19 -25.75 -16.62 12.84
N VAL A 20 -26.65 -17.41 12.28
CA VAL A 20 -27.82 -16.90 11.55
C VAL A 20 -28.96 -16.70 12.56
N PRO A 21 -29.70 -15.56 12.55
CA PRO A 21 -30.77 -15.34 13.50
C PRO A 21 -31.98 -16.27 13.28
N ASP A 22 -32.76 -16.47 14.34
CA ASP A 22 -33.86 -17.45 14.37
C ASP A 22 -34.95 -17.22 13.30
N ASN A 23 -35.12 -15.98 12.85
CA ASN A 23 -36.07 -15.61 11.80
C ASN A 23 -35.75 -16.21 10.42
N LEU A 24 -34.53 -16.75 10.24
CA LEU A 24 -34.08 -17.36 8.98
C LEU A 24 -33.96 -18.90 9.05
N LYS A 25 -34.48 -19.52 10.12
CA LYS A 25 -34.50 -20.99 10.25
C LYS A 25 -35.22 -21.67 9.08
N ASN A 26 -34.69 -22.82 8.64
CA ASN A 26 -35.24 -23.67 7.59
C ASN A 26 -35.44 -22.96 6.22
N GLN A 27 -34.64 -21.93 5.93
CA GLN A 27 -34.66 -21.24 4.65
C GLN A 27 -33.36 -21.47 3.88
N ASN A 28 -33.46 -21.60 2.56
CA ASN A 28 -32.30 -21.65 1.68
C ASN A 28 -31.80 -20.22 1.46
N LEU A 29 -30.55 -19.96 1.84
CA LEU A 29 -29.94 -18.63 1.77
C LEU A 29 -28.74 -18.66 0.83
N GLU A 30 -28.68 -17.69 -0.07
CA GLU A 30 -27.49 -17.41 -0.87
C GLU A 30 -26.62 -16.38 -0.11
N ILE A 31 -25.37 -16.75 0.18
CA ILE A 31 -24.47 -15.94 1.02
C ILE A 31 -23.30 -15.46 0.17
N LEU A 32 -23.12 -14.15 0.07
CA LEU A 32 -21.95 -13.52 -0.53
C LEU A 32 -20.99 -13.07 0.58
N ILE A 33 -19.80 -13.68 0.65
CA ILE A 33 -18.77 -13.37 1.65
C ILE A 33 -17.71 -12.47 1.00
N ILE A 34 -17.52 -11.28 1.55
CA ILE A 34 -16.46 -10.35 1.14
C ILE A 34 -15.41 -10.31 2.25
N PHE A 35 -14.19 -10.74 1.95
CA PHE A 35 -13.07 -10.64 2.87
C PHE A 35 -12.49 -9.23 2.81
N GLN A 36 -12.67 -8.46 3.88
CA GLN A 36 -11.96 -7.21 4.10
C GLN A 36 -11.07 -7.40 5.33
N PRO A 37 -9.74 -7.55 5.15
CA PRO A 37 -8.84 -7.60 6.29
C PRO A 37 -8.96 -6.30 7.06
N ILE A 38 -9.49 -6.36 8.29
CA ILE A 38 -9.49 -5.23 9.20
C ILE A 38 -8.07 -5.18 9.76
N PRO A 39 -7.24 -4.19 9.41
CA PRO A 39 -5.89 -4.11 9.93
C PRO A 39 -5.98 -4.03 11.45
N ALA A 40 -5.47 -5.06 12.13
CA ALA A 40 -5.21 -5.00 13.55
C ALA A 40 -4.30 -3.77 13.75
N ALA A 41 -4.73 -2.86 14.62
CA ALA A 41 -4.00 -1.64 14.89
C ALA A 41 -2.50 -1.93 15.09
N ALA A 42 -1.69 -1.34 14.21
CA ALA A 42 -0.24 -1.21 14.30
C ALA A 42 0.58 -2.52 14.38
N VAL A 43 0.76 -3.17 13.23
CA VAL A 43 2.08 -3.74 12.89
C VAL A 43 2.42 -3.32 11.47
N PRO A 44 3.40 -2.43 11.24
CA PRO A 44 3.74 -1.96 9.91
C PRO A 44 4.51 -3.05 9.18
N VAL A 45 3.83 -3.79 8.31
CA VAL A 45 4.47 -4.52 7.21
C VAL A 45 4.26 -3.68 5.96
N PRO A 46 5.31 -3.11 5.35
CA PRO A 46 5.14 -2.24 4.20
C PRO A 46 4.83 -3.09 2.97
N VAL A 47 3.55 -3.14 2.59
CA VAL A 47 3.15 -3.41 1.21
C VAL A 47 3.33 -2.09 0.47
N LEU A 48 4.17 -2.10 -0.55
CA LEU A 48 4.44 -0.96 -1.43
C LEU A 48 3.17 -0.65 -2.26
N VAL A 49 2.21 0.04 -1.67
CA VAL A 49 1.10 0.66 -2.40
C VAL A 49 1.56 2.04 -2.79
N GLN A 50 1.84 2.19 -4.07
CA GLN A 50 2.11 3.49 -4.68
C GLN A 50 0.87 4.38 -4.50
N GLY A 51 1.02 5.48 -3.74
CA GLY A 51 0.13 6.64 -3.91
C GLY A 51 -0.59 7.22 -2.70
N SER A 52 -0.35 6.78 -1.46
CA SER A 52 -0.92 7.49 -0.30
C SER A 52 0.17 7.81 0.75
N SER A 53 0.44 9.11 0.91
CA SER A 53 1.52 9.64 1.78
C SER A 53 1.25 9.42 3.29
N GLU A 54 0.06 8.93 3.62
CA GLU A 54 -0.40 8.61 4.98
C GLU A 54 0.19 7.32 5.56
N LEU A 55 0.93 6.52 4.77
CA LEU A 55 1.42 5.20 5.20
C LEU A 55 2.88 5.14 5.69
N GLN A 56 3.60 6.26 5.85
CA GLN A 56 5.02 6.14 6.20
C GLN A 56 5.60 7.30 7.02
N GLY A 57 5.16 7.44 8.28
CA GLY A 57 5.88 8.23 9.29
C GLY A 57 5.83 9.75 9.14
N TRP A 58 5.15 10.27 8.12
CA TRP A 58 4.94 11.69 7.93
C TRP A 58 3.64 12.13 8.62
N SER A 59 3.64 13.35 9.16
CA SER A 59 2.43 13.94 9.72
C SER A 59 1.38 14.14 8.61
N PRO A 60 0.08 14.02 8.92
CA PRO A 60 -0.98 14.34 7.95
C PRO A 60 -0.76 15.74 7.35
N GLY A 61 -0.83 15.86 6.02
CA GLY A 61 -0.59 17.13 5.33
C GLY A 61 0.87 17.48 5.08
N PHE A 62 1.82 16.59 5.35
CA PHE A 62 3.26 16.88 5.18
C PHE A 62 3.65 17.18 3.72
N PHE A 63 3.01 16.56 2.73
CA PHE A 63 3.36 16.86 1.33
C PHE A 63 2.49 17.98 0.75
N GLU A 64 1.39 18.32 1.44
CA GLU A 64 0.33 19.19 0.95
C GLU A 64 0.36 20.58 1.59
N THR A 65 0.93 20.73 2.80
CA THR A 65 0.87 21.99 3.59
C THR A 65 2.22 22.44 4.16
N VAL A 66 3.32 21.84 3.72
CA VAL A 66 4.66 22.21 4.21
C VAL A 66 5.10 23.54 3.60
N ILE A 67 5.60 24.42 4.47
CA ILE A 67 6.21 25.70 4.08
C ILE A 67 7.38 25.42 3.13
N GLY A 68 7.28 25.92 1.89
CA GLY A 68 8.26 25.65 0.83
C GLY A 68 7.85 24.56 -0.17
N SER A 69 6.63 24.02 -0.04
CA SER A 69 6.03 23.16 -1.08
C SER A 69 5.81 23.95 -2.37
N TRP A 70 5.87 23.24 -3.50
CA TRP A 70 5.67 23.84 -4.81
C TRP A 70 4.17 24.09 -5.07
N GLU A 71 3.78 25.35 -5.23
CA GLU A 71 2.41 25.80 -5.49
C GLU A 71 2.14 26.05 -6.99
N GLY A 72 3.10 25.76 -7.87
CA GLY A 72 2.99 26.01 -9.31
C GLY A 72 2.46 24.82 -10.11
N GLU A 73 2.60 24.88 -11.43
CA GLU A 73 2.22 23.80 -12.34
C GLU A 73 2.92 22.46 -11.98
N PRO A 74 2.28 21.30 -12.23
CA PRO A 74 2.89 20.00 -11.97
C PRO A 74 4.28 19.89 -12.58
N LEU A 75 5.26 19.46 -11.79
CA LEU A 75 6.63 19.28 -12.27
C LEU A 75 6.69 18.12 -13.25
N GLU A 76 6.91 18.42 -14.52
CA GLU A 76 7.15 17.40 -15.54
C GLU A 76 8.63 17.03 -15.58
N ARG A 77 8.92 15.74 -15.44
CA ARG A 77 10.29 15.24 -15.64
C ARG A 77 10.58 15.21 -17.15
N PRO A 78 11.58 15.95 -17.66
CA PRO A 78 11.97 15.83 -19.05
C PRO A 78 12.54 14.43 -19.35
N PRO A 79 12.59 14.02 -20.63
CA PRO A 79 13.22 12.77 -21.03
C PRO A 79 14.63 12.66 -20.46
N GLN A 80 14.96 11.51 -19.89
CA GLN A 80 16.29 11.25 -19.37
C GLN A 80 17.31 11.32 -20.51
N LEU A 81 18.37 12.12 -20.33
CA LEU A 81 19.48 12.17 -21.28
C LEU A 81 20.23 10.83 -21.32
N PRO A 82 20.97 10.54 -22.40
CA PRO A 82 21.89 9.41 -22.43
C PRO A 82 22.84 9.43 -21.23
N PHE A 83 23.25 8.25 -20.78
CA PHE A 83 24.24 8.15 -19.71
C PHE A 83 25.53 8.85 -20.11
N GLU A 84 26.12 9.57 -19.16
CA GLU A 84 27.47 10.08 -19.32
C GLU A 84 28.44 8.90 -19.43
N VAL A 85 29.26 8.90 -20.47
CA VAL A 85 30.33 7.92 -20.63
C VAL A 85 31.50 8.43 -19.80
N ARG A 86 31.87 7.67 -18.76
CA ARG A 86 33.09 7.93 -18.00
C ARG A 86 34.30 7.53 -18.83
N GLU A 87 35.41 8.21 -18.61
CA GLU A 87 36.70 7.80 -19.17
C GLU A 87 37.06 6.39 -18.70
N ASP A 88 37.68 5.62 -19.59
CA ASP A 88 38.18 4.30 -19.25
C ASP A 88 39.25 4.42 -18.16
N LEU A 89 39.23 3.47 -17.23
CA LEU A 89 40.13 3.47 -16.10
C LEU A 89 41.53 3.10 -16.59
N THR A 90 42.35 4.11 -16.85
CA THR A 90 43.76 3.93 -17.22
C THR A 90 44.58 3.78 -15.95
N PHE A 91 45.13 2.58 -15.73
CA PHE A 91 46.24 2.41 -14.80
C PHE A 91 47.49 2.79 -15.57
N GLY A 92 48.26 3.76 -15.07
CA GLY A 92 49.35 4.38 -15.81
C GLY A 92 50.22 3.37 -16.56
N GLU A 93 50.18 3.43 -17.89
CA GLU A 93 51.26 2.91 -18.72
C GLU A 93 52.40 3.94 -18.66
N GLU A 94 53.07 4.03 -17.51
CA GLU A 94 54.45 4.49 -17.45
C GLU A 94 55.36 3.26 -17.34
N GLU A 95 56.38 3.26 -18.21
CA GLU A 95 57.49 2.29 -18.33
C GLU A 95 57.19 0.93 -18.97
N ALA A 96 57.40 0.84 -20.30
CA ALA A 96 58.48 0.01 -20.85
C ALA A 96 58.53 0.09 -22.40
N LEU A 97 59.28 1.08 -22.92
CA LEU A 97 60.24 0.91 -24.02
C LEU A 97 61.05 2.19 -24.27
#